data_AF-A0A260YQX7-F1
#
_entry.id   AF-A0A260YQX7-F1
#
_cell.length_a   1.000
_cell.length_b   1.000
_cell.length_c   1.000
_cell.angle_alpha   90.00
_cell.angle_beta   90.00
_cell.angle_gamma   90.00
#
_symmetry.space_group_name_H-M   'P 1'
#
loop_
_entity.id
_entity.type
_entity.pdbx_description
1 polymer ?
#
loop_
_entity_poly.entity_id
_entity_poly.type
_entity_poly.pdbx_seq_one_letter_code
_entity_poly.pdbx_strand_id
1 'polypeptide(L)'
;MEKILVTLSTGAASIAVLAVIFTVPSLYNTINEVHDQVLDGVSVFRVETDSAWTEMMDIQITVTPPTKPRVNPFNSVFRQKRQTFSGLPAWCQCEPTKPTCPPGPPGPP
;
A
#
# COMPACT_ATOMS: atom_id res chain seq x y z
N MET A 1 -69.31 -8.40 3.89
CA MET A 1 -68.04 -7.67 4.11
C MET A 1 -66.84 -8.60 4.07
N GLU A 2 -66.86 -9.73 4.79
CA GLU A 2 -65.70 -10.65 4.89
C GLU A 2 -65.14 -11.11 3.53
N LYS A 3 -65.99 -11.51 2.57
CA LYS A 3 -65.53 -11.94 1.24
C LYS A 3 -64.75 -10.86 0.49
N ILE A 4 -65.18 -9.60 0.59
CA ILE A 4 -64.52 -8.45 -0.06
C ILE A 4 -63.14 -8.20 0.59
N LEU A 5 -63.08 -8.30 1.93
CA LEU A 5 -61.84 -8.13 2.68
C LEU A 5 -60.82 -9.21 2.31
N VAL A 6 -61.25 -10.47 2.22
CA VAL A 6 -60.39 -11.61 1.88
C VAL A 6 -59.87 -11.51 0.44
N THR A 7 -60.70 -11.09 -0.52
CA THR A 7 -60.24 -10.90 -1.91
C THR A 7 -59.27 -9.74 -2.04
N LEU A 8 -59.48 -8.65 -1.29
CA LEU A 8 -58.62 -7.48 -1.33
C LEU A 8 -57.25 -7.79 -0.72
N SER A 9 -57.21 -8.44 0.43
CA SER A 9 -55.96 -8.80 1.12
C SER A 9 -55.15 -9.81 0.31
N THR A 10 -55.80 -10.84 -0.24
CA THR A 10 -55.14 -11.84 -1.08
C THR A 10 -54.61 -11.21 -2.38
N GLY A 11 -55.39 -10.32 -3.00
CA GLY A 11 -54.96 -9.56 -4.16
C GLY A 11 -53.73 -8.70 -3.88
N ALA A 12 -53.76 -7.92 -2.80
CA ALA A 12 -52.63 -7.08 -2.39
C ALA A 12 -51.37 -7.90 -2.10
N ALA A 13 -51.50 -9.03 -1.40
CA ALA A 13 -50.38 -9.94 -1.14
C ALA A 13 -49.79 -10.51 -2.42
N SER A 14 -50.64 -10.94 -3.38
CA SER A 14 -50.19 -11.46 -4.67
C SER A 14 -49.42 -10.41 -5.48
N ILE A 15 -49.88 -9.15 -5.49
CA ILE A 15 -49.20 -8.05 -6.18
C ILE A 15 -47.86 -7.75 -5.52
N ALA A 16 -47.79 -7.75 -4.19
CA ALA A 16 -46.53 -7.54 -3.46
C ALA A 16 -45.49 -8.63 -3.79
N VAL A 17 -45.91 -9.89 -3.81
CA VAL A 17 -45.03 -11.01 -4.18
C VAL A 17 -44.54 -10.86 -5.62
N LEU A 18 -45.43 -10.56 -6.57
CA LEU A 18 -45.04 -10.31 -7.96
C LEU A 18 -44.05 -9.15 -8.07
N ALA A 19 -44.29 -8.04 -7.37
CA ALA A 19 -43.38 -6.91 -7.37
C ALA A 19 -41.97 -7.30 -6.90
N VAL A 20 -41.85 -8.10 -5.83
CA VAL A 20 -40.55 -8.60 -5.34
C VAL A 20 -39.88 -9.53 -6.35
N ILE A 21 -40.66 -10.42 -6.98
CA ILE A 21 -40.15 -11.35 -7.99
C ILE A 21 -39.55 -10.60 -9.19
N PHE A 22 -40.07 -9.43 -9.57
CA PHE A 22 -39.51 -8.63 -10.66
C PHE A 22 -38.37 -7.71 -10.23
N THR A 23 -38.45 -7.10 -9.03
CA THR A 23 -37.44 -6.13 -8.59
C THR A 23 -36.12 -6.80 -8.18
N VAL A 24 -36.16 -7.99 -7.57
CA VAL A 24 -34.94 -8.68 -7.12
C VAL A 24 -34.00 -9.05 -8.27
N PRO A 25 -34.45 -9.68 -9.37
CA PRO A 25 -33.59 -9.94 -10.53
C PRO A 25 -33.04 -8.65 -11.15
N SER A 26 -33.86 -7.60 -11.24
CA SER A 26 -33.44 -6.30 -11.75
C SER A 26 -32.30 -5.71 -10.91
N LEU A 27 -32.45 -5.67 -9.58
CA LEU A 27 -31.43 -5.22 -8.66
C LEU A 27 -30.16 -6.07 -8.75
N TYR A 28 -30.29 -7.38 -8.88
CA TYR A 28 -29.14 -8.26 -9.03
C TYR A 28 -28.32 -7.93 -10.29
N ASN A 29 -28.99 -7.69 -11.41
CA ASN A 29 -28.34 -7.26 -12.65
C ASN A 29 -27.64 -5.91 -12.48
N THR A 30 -28.29 -4.93 -11.85
CA THR A 30 -27.68 -3.62 -11.56
C THR A 30 -26.47 -3.75 -10.64
N ILE A 31 -26.52 -4.60 -9.62
CA ILE A 31 -25.39 -4.83 -8.71
C ILE A 31 -24.20 -5.41 -9.47
N ASN A 32 -24.43 -6.41 -10.33
CA ASN A 32 -23.36 -7.00 -11.12
C ASN A 32 -22.75 -5.99 -12.09
N GLU A 33 -23.59 -5.20 -12.76
CA GLU A 33 -23.12 -4.14 -13.66
C GLU A 33 -22.26 -3.11 -12.92
N VAL A 34 -22.73 -2.61 -11.77
CA VAL A 34 -21.96 -1.65 -10.95
C VAL A 34 -20.68 -2.27 -10.40
N HIS A 35 -20.72 -3.54 -9.99
CA HIS A 35 -19.55 -4.27 -9.53
C HIS A 35 -18.48 -4.33 -10.64
N ASP A 36 -18.88 -4.69 -11.86
CA ASP A 36 -17.97 -4.79 -12.99
C ASP A 36 -17.41 -3.42 -13.38
N GLN A 37 -18.24 -2.36 -13.37
CA GLN A 37 -17.79 -0.99 -13.59
C GLN A 37 -16.76 -0.53 -12.54
N VAL A 38 -16.96 -0.86 -11.27
CA VAL A 38 -16.02 -0.51 -10.19
C VAL A 38 -14.70 -1.26 -10.36
N LEU A 39 -14.74 -2.55 -10.68
CA LEU A 39 -13.52 -3.34 -10.92
C LEU A 39 -12.73 -2.79 -12.10
N ASP A 40 -13.40 -2.47 -13.21
CA ASP A 40 -12.77 -1.87 -14.37
C ASP A 40 -12.16 -0.50 -14.02
N GLY A 41 -12.92 0.38 -13.36
CA GLY A 41 -12.46 1.70 -12.94
C GLY A 41 -11.25 1.65 -11.99
N VAL A 42 -11.22 0.72 -11.02
CA VAL A 42 -10.07 0.52 -10.13
C VAL A 42 -8.86 0.02 -10.92
N SER A 43 -9.06 -0.84 -11.90
CA SER A 43 -7.97 -1.34 -12.75
C SER A 43 -7.32 -0.21 -13.57
N VAL A 44 -8.13 0.66 -14.17
CA VAL A 44 -7.67 1.82 -14.93
C VAL A 44 -6.97 2.81 -14.02
N PHE A 45 -7.58 3.17 -12.89
CA PHE A 45 -6.98 4.09 -11.91
C PHE A 45 -5.62 3.59 -11.42
N ARG A 46 -5.48 2.28 -11.19
CA ARG A 46 -4.21 1.67 -10.80
C ARG A 46 -3.15 1.87 -11.88
N VAL A 47 -3.48 1.61 -13.15
CA VAL A 47 -2.54 1.76 -14.27
C VAL A 47 -2.10 3.22 -14.42
N GLU A 48 -3.05 4.15 -14.38
CA GLU A 48 -2.75 5.59 -14.47
C GLU A 48 -1.89 6.07 -13.30
N THR A 49 -2.22 5.65 -12.08
CA THR A 49 -1.46 6.03 -10.86
C THR A 49 -0.05 5.44 -10.86
N ASP A 50 0.12 4.18 -11.27
CA ASP A 50 1.44 3.52 -11.33
C ASP A 50 2.32 4.15 -12.41
N SER A 51 1.74 4.52 -13.55
CA SER A 51 2.42 5.28 -14.60
C SER A 51 2.87 6.65 -14.08
N ALA A 52 1.99 7.41 -13.43
CA ALA A 52 2.32 8.71 -12.86
C ALA A 52 3.38 8.61 -11.76
N TRP A 53 3.35 7.55 -10.93
CA TRP A 53 4.38 7.26 -9.94
C TRP A 53 5.73 6.98 -10.58
N THR A 54 5.76 6.18 -11.64
CA THR A 54 6.98 5.85 -12.39
C THR A 54 7.59 7.11 -13.01
N GLU A 55 6.77 7.98 -13.59
CA GLU A 55 7.22 9.27 -14.14
C GLU A 55 7.80 10.18 -13.04
N MET A 56 7.13 10.31 -11.89
CA MET A 56 7.68 11.06 -10.75
C MET A 56 9.01 10.50 -10.26
N MET A 57 9.19 9.17 -10.26
CA MET A 57 10.43 8.53 -9.87
C MET A 57 11.56 8.76 -10.90
N ASP A 58 11.24 8.79 -12.20
CA ASP A 58 12.22 9.09 -13.24
C ASP A 58 12.70 10.55 -13.16
N ILE A 59 11.82 11.49 -12.81
CA ILE A 59 12.19 12.87 -12.51
C ILE A 59 13.13 12.93 -11.29
N GLN A 60 12.85 12.15 -10.24
CA GLN A 60 13.78 12.06 -9.11
C GLN A 60 15.15 11.53 -9.53
N ILE A 61 15.20 10.50 -10.39
CA ILE A 61 16.46 9.92 -10.87
C ILE A 61 17.23 10.93 -11.74
N THR A 62 16.56 11.68 -12.60
CA THR A 62 17.19 12.67 -13.51
C THR A 62 17.61 13.96 -12.79
N VAL A 63 16.90 14.37 -11.75
CA VAL A 63 17.24 15.57 -10.93
C VAL A 63 18.20 15.22 -9.79
N THR A 64 18.36 13.94 -9.41
CA THR A 64 19.45 13.51 -8.52
C THR A 64 20.75 13.28 -9.29
N PRO A 65 21.85 14.01 -8.98
CA PRO A 65 23.14 13.76 -9.62
C PRO A 65 23.61 12.32 -9.33
N PRO A 66 24.19 11.60 -10.32
CA PRO A 66 24.62 10.20 -10.19
C PRO A 66 25.83 9.96 -9.26
N THR A 67 26.12 10.88 -8.33
CA THR A 67 27.30 10.83 -7.46
C THR A 67 27.02 11.09 -5.99
N LYS A 68 25.75 11.25 -5.56
CA LYS A 68 25.48 11.25 -4.13
C LYS A 68 25.19 9.82 -3.67
N PRO A 69 26.12 9.15 -2.96
CA PRO A 69 25.84 7.83 -2.39
C PRO A 69 24.57 7.93 -1.56
N ARG A 70 23.71 6.90 -1.62
CA ARG A 70 22.47 6.85 -0.83
C ARG A 70 22.82 7.03 0.66
N VAL A 71 22.69 8.25 1.16
CA VAL A 71 22.97 8.58 2.56
C VAL A 71 21.73 8.18 3.33
N ASN A 72 21.87 7.26 4.30
CA ASN A 72 20.75 6.86 5.14
C ASN A 72 20.15 8.12 5.79
N PRO A 73 18.86 8.44 5.57
CA PRO A 73 18.23 9.67 6.06
C PRO A 73 18.22 9.76 7.60
N PHE A 74 18.49 8.66 8.31
CA PHE A 74 18.63 8.61 9.75
C PHE A 74 20.08 8.76 10.26
N ASN A 75 21.05 9.13 9.41
CA ASN A 75 22.43 9.41 9.86
C ASN A 75 22.54 10.60 10.83
N SER A 76 21.52 11.47 10.90
CA SER A 76 21.43 12.52 11.93
C SER A 76 20.93 11.99 13.28
N VAL A 77 20.19 10.88 13.26
CA VAL A 77 19.61 10.23 14.45
C VAL A 77 20.58 9.20 15.02
N PHE A 78 21.28 8.47 14.16
CA PHE A 78 22.31 7.51 14.54
C PHE A 78 23.70 8.13 14.45
N ARG A 79 24.39 8.23 15.58
CA ARG A 79 25.76 8.76 15.67
C ARG A 79 26.67 8.08 14.64
N GLN A 80 27.10 8.81 13.62
CA GLN A 80 28.06 8.30 12.64
C GLN A 80 29.36 7.90 13.34
N LYS A 81 29.85 6.70 13.00
CA LYS A 81 31.13 6.19 13.48
C LYS A 81 32.25 7.07 12.89
N ARG A 82 33.04 7.72 13.75
CA ARG A 82 34.15 8.64 13.37
C ARG A 82 35.30 7.99 12.55
N GLN A 83 35.16 6.74 12.14
CA GLN A 83 36.16 5.99 11.36
C GLN A 83 35.72 5.86 9.89
N THR A 84 35.41 6.99 9.25
CA THR A 84 35.20 7.06 7.80
C THR A 84 36.56 7.27 7.13
N PHE A 85 37.19 6.18 6.68
CA PHE A 85 38.53 6.17 6.06
C PHE A 85 38.54 6.48 4.55
N SER A 86 37.41 6.88 3.98
CA SER A 86 37.20 7.01 2.53
C SER A 86 37.77 8.29 1.89
N GLY A 87 38.53 9.11 2.62
CA GLY A 87 39.04 10.39 2.11
C GLY A 87 40.43 10.77 2.62
N LEU A 88 41.22 9.81 3.14
CA LEU A 88 42.53 10.10 3.73
C LEU A 88 43.66 9.90 2.70
N PRO A 89 44.72 10.73 2.73
CA PRO A 89 45.88 10.59 1.85
C PRO A 89 46.57 9.23 1.99
N ALA A 90 47.29 8.80 0.94
CA ALA A 90 47.94 7.48 0.88
C ALA A 90 49.00 7.21 1.97
N TRP A 91 49.46 8.24 2.68
CA TRP A 91 50.42 8.12 3.79
C TRP A 91 49.74 7.97 5.17
N CYS A 92 48.40 7.96 5.23
CA CYS A 92 47.68 7.84 6.47
C CYS A 92 47.42 6.37 6.84
N GLN A 93 47.65 6.01 8.11
CA GLN A 93 47.40 4.66 8.61
C GLN A 93 45.89 4.40 8.70
N CYS A 94 45.32 3.78 7.67
CA CYS A 94 43.86 3.59 7.51
C CYS A 94 43.21 2.63 8.51
N GLU A 95 43.99 1.82 9.22
CA GLU A 95 43.47 0.94 10.27
C GLU A 95 44.38 1.06 11.49
N PRO A 96 43.88 1.59 12.63
CA PRO A 96 44.57 1.48 13.90
C PRO A 96 44.79 0.00 14.19
N THR A 97 46.02 -0.41 14.48
CA THR A 97 46.33 -1.80 14.85
C THR A 97 45.40 -2.23 15.98
N LYS A 98 44.50 -3.18 15.71
CA LYS A 98 43.57 -3.71 16.71
C LYS A 98 44.39 -4.39 17.81
N PRO A 99 44.39 -3.88 19.06
CA PRO A 99 45.01 -4.62 20.15
C PRO A 99 44.22 -5.92 20.36
N THR A 100 44.88 -7.06 20.27
CA THR A 100 44.32 -8.35 20.68
C THR A 100 44.29 -8.40 22.20
N CYS A 101 43.16 -8.04 22.80
CA CYS A 101 42.93 -8.18 24.24
C CYS A 101 42.38 -9.58 24.56
N PRO A 102 42.78 -10.19 25.69
CA PRO A 102 42.19 -11.45 26.15
C PRO A 102 40.70 -11.25 26.53
N PRO A 103 39.88 -12.31 26.48
CA PRO A 103 38.50 -12.28 26.96
C PRO A 103 38.43 -11.80 28.42
N GLY A 104 37.44 -10.95 28.72
CA GLY A 104 37.17 -10.54 30.10
C GLY A 104 36.66 -11.70 30.97
N PRO A 105 36.73 -11.56 32.31
CA PRO A 105 36.22 -12.59 33.22
C PRO A 105 34.70 -12.81 33.02
N PRO A 106 34.18 -14.02 33.32
CA PRO A 106 32.75 -14.32 33.25
C PRO A 106 31.92 -13.36 34.10
N GLY A 107 30.77 -12.93 33.58
CA GLY A 107 29.82 -12.11 34.34
C GLY A 107 29.17 -12.90 35.48
N PRO A 108 28.74 -12.23 36.56
CA PRO A 108 27.98 -12.85 37.64
C PRO A 108 26.59 -13.32 37.17
N PRO A 109 26.00 -14.35 37.82
CA PRO A 109 24.70 -14.93 37.48
C PRO A 109 23.51 -14.00 37.73
#